data_AF-A0A9J5ZIV1-F1
#
_entry.id   AF-A0A9J5ZIV1-F1
#
_cell.length_a   1.000
_cell.length_b   1.000
_cell.length_c   1.000
_cell.angle_alpha   90.00
_cell.angle_beta   90.00
_cell.angle_gamma   90.00
#
_symmetry.space_group_name_H-M   'P 1'
#
loop_
_entity.id
_entity.type
_entity.pdbx_description
1 polymer ?
#
loop_
_entity_poly.entity_id
_entity_poly.type
_entity_poly.pdbx_seq_one_letter_code
_entity_poly.pdbx_strand_id
1 'polypeptide(L)'
;MLYLIKGATELEPSWGEAWVTLGRAQLNYGEPDSAIESLDRALAIKPDSAEARNDRQAALHHIQRRNQLQTSGLSMNQHRFSVVDQTEST
;
A
#
# COMPACT_ATOMS: atom_id res chain seq x y z
N MET A 1 -8.99 23.29 38.12
CA MET A 1 -8.71 23.54 36.68
C MET A 1 -7.77 22.49 36.05
N LEU A 2 -7.84 21.20 36.42
CA LEU A 2 -7.05 20.13 35.78
C LEU A 2 -7.90 19.06 35.09
N TYR A 3 -9.22 19.04 35.33
CA TYR A 3 -10.13 18.06 34.75
C TYR A 3 -10.69 18.45 33.37
N LEU A 4 -10.71 19.74 33.03
CA LEU A 4 -11.20 20.20 31.72
C LEU A 4 -10.19 20.00 30.59
N ILE A 5 -8.88 19.98 30.90
CA ILE A 5 -7.82 19.80 29.90
C ILE A 5 -7.78 18.35 29.40
N LYS A 6 -8.11 17.37 30.26
CA LYS A 6 -8.12 15.95 29.89
C LYS A 6 -9.21 15.58 28.87
N GLY A 7 -10.37 16.22 28.93
CA GLY A 7 -11.44 16.06 27.92
C GLY A 7 -11.19 16.83 26.63
N ALA A 8 -10.46 17.95 26.68
CA ALA A 8 -10.05 18.67 25.47
C ALA A 8 -9.00 17.92 24.64
N THR A 9 -8.20 17.05 25.28
CA THR A 9 -7.27 16.14 24.60
C THR A 9 -7.94 14.90 24.00
N GLU A 10 -9.21 14.63 24.29
CA GLU A 10 -9.98 13.51 23.73
C GLU A 10 -10.67 13.85 22.40
N LEU A 11 -10.49 15.08 21.88
CA LEU A 11 -11.14 15.54 20.66
C LEU A 11 -10.43 15.19 19.34
N GLU A 12 -9.25 14.55 19.35
CA GLU A 12 -8.53 14.19 18.11
C GLU A 12 -7.91 12.76 18.05
N PRO A 13 -8.42 11.71 18.71
CA PRO A 13 -8.13 10.32 18.30
C PRO A 13 -8.58 10.01 16.85
N SER A 14 -9.53 10.80 16.33
CA SER A 14 -10.24 10.58 15.07
C SER A 14 -9.43 10.90 13.82
N TRP A 15 -8.37 11.71 13.87
CA TRP A 15 -7.62 12.02 12.65
C TRP A 15 -6.70 10.88 12.23
N GLY A 16 -5.96 10.29 13.18
CA GLY A 16 -5.13 9.12 12.93
C GLY A 16 -5.94 7.91 12.44
N GLU A 17 -7.07 7.61 13.09
CA GLU A 17 -7.96 6.51 12.70
C GLU A 17 -8.68 6.75 11.37
N ALA A 18 -9.04 8.01 11.05
CA ALA A 18 -9.59 8.35 9.75
C ALA A 18 -8.58 8.10 8.62
N TRP A 19 -7.30 8.46 8.82
CA TRP A 19 -6.24 8.17 7.86
C TRP A 19 -6.01 6.66 7.67
N VAL A 20 -6.10 5.85 8.74
CA VAL A 20 -6.07 4.38 8.63
C VAL A 20 -7.24 3.86 7.80
N THR A 21 -8.45 4.36 8.09
CA THR A 21 -9.66 3.94 7.36
C THR A 21 -9.59 4.30 5.88
N LEU A 22 -9.09 5.49 5.55
CA LEU A 22 -8.85 5.91 4.17
C LEU A 22 -7.82 5.00 3.48
N GLY A 23 -6.70 4.70 4.15
CA GLY A 23 -5.68 3.79 3.63
C GLY A 23 -6.24 2.40 3.31
N ARG A 24 -7.08 1.85 4.18
CA ARG A 24 -7.80 0.58 3.93
C ARG A 24 -8.75 0.66 2.74
N ALA A 25 -9.51 1.75 2.63
CA ALA A 25 -10.41 1.96 1.50
C ALA A 25 -9.62 2.01 0.17
N GLN A 26 -8.47 2.69 0.16
CA GLN A 26 -7.58 2.76 -1.00
C GLN A 26 -6.97 1.40 -1.35
N LEU A 27 -6.57 0.59 -0.36
CA LEU A 27 -6.13 -0.79 -0.58
C LEU A 27 -7.22 -1.65 -1.22
N ASN A 28 -8.44 -1.55 -0.73
CA ASN A 28 -9.59 -2.27 -1.28
C ASN A 28 -9.93 -1.81 -2.71
N TYR A 29 -9.68 -0.54 -3.02
CA TYR A 29 -9.85 0.02 -4.36
C TYR A 29 -8.70 -0.34 -5.33
N GLY A 30 -7.61 -0.92 -4.83
CA GLY A 30 -6.46 -1.30 -5.65
C GLY A 30 -5.45 -0.16 -5.87
N GLU A 31 -5.46 0.84 -4.99
CA GLU A 31 -4.52 1.98 -4.99
C GLU A 31 -3.53 1.89 -3.81
N PRO A 32 -2.60 0.92 -3.81
CA PRO A 32 -1.70 0.74 -2.68
C PRO A 32 -0.69 1.88 -2.51
N ASP A 33 -0.38 2.64 -3.57
CA ASP A 33 0.52 3.80 -3.49
C ASP A 33 -0.12 4.94 -2.67
N SER A 34 -1.37 5.29 -3.00
CA SER A 34 -2.18 6.26 -2.24
C SER A 34 -2.40 5.82 -0.79
N ALA A 35 -2.59 4.51 -0.58
CA ALA A 35 -2.77 3.95 0.76
C ALA A 35 -1.54 4.19 1.66
N ILE A 36 -0.32 4.09 1.11
CA ILE A 36 0.91 4.35 1.89
C ILE A 36 0.93 5.80 2.37
N GLU A 37 0.59 6.78 1.53
CA GLU A 37 0.57 8.18 1.95
C GLU A 37 -0.42 8.43 3.09
N SER A 38 -1.61 7.85 3.01
CA SER A 38 -2.62 7.94 4.07
C SER A 38 -2.12 7.31 5.36
N LEU A 39 -1.50 6.12 5.28
CA LEU A 39 -1.00 5.39 6.44
C LEU A 39 0.25 6.05 7.04
N ASP A 40 1.08 6.69 6.24
CA ASP A 40 2.22 7.50 6.70
C ASP A 40 1.74 8.72 7.48
N ARG A 41 0.65 9.38 7.04
CA ARG A 41 0.00 10.44 7.83
C ARG A 41 -0.57 9.90 9.13
N ALA A 42 -1.21 8.73 9.11
CA ALA A 42 -1.69 8.08 10.32
C ALA A 42 -0.55 7.81 11.33
N LEU A 43 0.59 7.32 10.85
CA LEU A 43 1.78 7.06 11.66
C LEU A 43 2.48 8.34 12.12
N ALA A 44 2.40 9.44 11.38
CA ALA A 44 2.91 10.73 11.83
C ALA A 44 2.12 11.27 13.03
N ILE A 45 0.81 11.00 13.09
CA ILE A 45 -0.07 11.41 14.19
C ILE A 45 0.04 10.43 15.37
N LYS A 46 -0.02 9.13 15.07
CA LYS A 46 0.03 8.04 16.04
C LYS A 46 1.13 7.04 15.66
N PRO A 47 2.40 7.32 16.02
CA PRO A 47 3.53 6.50 15.63
C PRO A 47 3.46 5.07 16.15
N ASP A 48 2.75 4.83 17.25
CA ASP A 48 2.58 3.53 17.90
C ASP A 48 1.41 2.70 17.33
N SER A 49 0.66 3.23 16.36
CA SER A 49 -0.47 2.52 15.72
C SER A 49 -0.01 1.24 15.01
N ALA A 50 -0.24 0.10 15.66
CA ALA A 50 0.03 -1.22 15.08
C ALA A 50 -0.80 -1.47 13.81
N GLU A 51 -2.05 -1.01 13.81
CA GLU A 51 -2.94 -1.11 12.65
C GLU A 51 -2.37 -0.38 11.44
N ALA A 52 -1.94 0.88 11.59
CA ALA A 52 -1.37 1.64 10.49
C ALA A 52 -0.09 1.01 9.93
N ARG A 53 0.77 0.44 10.79
CA ARG A 53 1.98 -0.27 10.34
C ARG A 53 1.65 -1.55 9.56
N ASN A 54 0.69 -2.33 10.04
CA ASN A 54 0.27 -3.57 9.39
C ASN A 54 -0.36 -3.29 8.02
N ASP A 55 -1.27 -2.31 7.95
CA ASP A 55 -1.90 -1.92 6.69
C ASP A 55 -0.86 -1.35 5.70
N ARG A 56 0.16 -0.63 6.19
CA ARG A 56 1.23 -0.09 5.35
C ARG A 56 2.11 -1.21 4.78
N GLN A 57 2.40 -2.22 5.60
CA GLN A 57 3.10 -3.41 5.13
C GLN A 57 2.28 -4.14 4.07
N ALA A 58 0.97 -4.30 4.27
CA ALA A 58 0.09 -4.87 3.24
C ALA A 58 0.18 -4.07 1.94
N ALA A 59 0.09 -2.74 2.00
CA ALA A 59 0.24 -1.87 0.84
C ALA A 59 1.55 -2.11 0.07
N LEU A 60 2.68 -2.19 0.77
CA LEU A 60 3.97 -2.49 0.17
C LEU A 60 4.01 -3.86 -0.53
N HIS A 61 3.38 -4.88 0.08
CA HIS A 61 3.28 -6.21 -0.52
C HIS A 61 2.45 -6.18 -1.81
N HIS A 62 1.36 -5.39 -1.85
CA HIS A 62 0.56 -5.19 -3.07
C HIS A 62 1.38 -4.54 -4.19
N ILE A 63 2.19 -3.52 -3.89
CA ILE A 63 3.09 -2.87 -4.86
C ILE A 63 4.12 -3.87 -5.38
N GLN A 64 4.78 -4.59 -4.48
CA GLN A 64 5.81 -5.56 -4.85
C GLN A 64 5.24 -6.66 -5.75
N ARG A 65 4.06 -7.20 -5.43
CA ARG A 65 3.40 -8.20 -6.25
C ARG A 65 3.03 -7.68 -7.63
N ARG A 66 2.53 -6.45 -7.74
CA ARG A 66 2.23 -5.80 -9.03
C ARG A 66 3.49 -5.66 -9.89
N ASN A 67 4.61 -5.24 -9.29
CA ASN A 67 5.90 -5.09 -9.99
C ASN A 67 6.46 -6.45 -10.45
N GLN A 68 6.32 -7.49 -9.63
CA GLN A 68 6.70 -8.87 -10.01
C GLN A 68 5.87 -9.36 -11.20
N LEU A 69 4.54 -9.20 -11.16
CA LEU A 69 3.67 -9.62 -12.26
C LEU A 69 3.98 -8.90 -13.58
N GLN A 70 4.29 -7.59 -13.52
CA GLN A 70 4.72 -6.83 -14.70
C GLN A 70 6.04 -7.38 -15.26
N THR A 71 7.00 -7.69 -14.40
CA THR A 71 8.30 -8.24 -14.81
C THR A 71 8.17 -9.65 -15.39
N SER A 72 7.36 -10.52 -14.76
CA SER A 72 7.09 -11.87 -15.27
C SER A 72 6.34 -11.85 -16.59
N GLY A 73 5.37 -10.94 -16.78
CA GLY A 73 4.66 -10.77 -18.06
C GLY A 73 5.59 -10.33 -19.19
N LEU A 74 6.54 -9.42 -18.91
CA LEU A 74 7.56 -9.00 -19.88
C LEU A 74 8.52 -10.16 -20.23
N SER A 75 8.97 -10.93 -19.24
CA SER A 75 9.85 -12.09 -19.43
C SER A 75 9.19 -13.19 -20.25
N MET A 76 7.89 -13.46 -20.04
CA MET A 76 7.17 -14.51 -20.77
C MET A 76 6.96 -14.15 -22.26
N ASN A 77 6.85 -12.87 -22.61
CA ASN A 77 6.78 -12.42 -24.01
C ASN A 77 8.10 -12.56 -24.76
N GLN A 78 9.25 -12.48 -24.08
CA GLN A 78 10.57 -12.63 -24.73
C GLN A 78 10.83 -14.07 -25.20
N HIS A 79 10.35 -15.08 -24.47
CA HIS A 79 10.50 -16.48 -24.88
C HIS A 79 9.57 -16.90 -26.04
N ARG A 80 8.52 -16.12 -26.31
CA ARG A 80 7.60 -16.42 -27.42
C ARG A 80 8.13 -15.96 -28.78
N PHE A 81 9.09 -15.05 -28.81
CA PHE A 81 9.66 -14.51 -30.05
C PHE A 81 10.88 -15.29 -30.57
N SER A 82 11.53 -16.11 -29.73
CA SER A 82 12.77 -16.82 -30.10
C SER A 82 12.55 -18.15 -30.82
N VAL A 83 11.32 -18.63 -30.99
CA VAL A 83 11.02 -19.95 -31.61
C VAL A 83 10.63 -19.82 -33.10
N VAL A 84 10.42 -18.61 -33.62
CA VAL A 84 9.91 -18.43 -35.00
C VAL A 84 11.03 -18.39 -36.05
N ASP A 85 12.31 -18.36 -35.66
CA ASP A 85 13.43 -18.12 -36.60
C ASP A 85 14.35 -19.36 -36.84
N GLN A 86 13.92 -20.57 -36.44
CA GLN A 86 14.75 -21.79 -36.59
C GLN A 86 14.14 -22.89 -37.49
N THR A 87 13.06 -22.62 -38.23
CA THR A 87 12.41 -23.62 -39.09
C THR A 87 12.52 -23.37 -40.60
N GLU A 88 13.34 -22.41 -41.04
CA GLU A 88 13.60 -22.17 -42.47
C GLU A 88 15.10 -22.23 -42.79
N SER A 89 15.77 -23.36 -42.55
CA SER A 89 17.07 -23.69 -43.16
C SER A 89 17.45 -25.14 -42.91
N THR A 90 16.94 -26.07 -43.73
CA THR A 90 17.65 -27.27 -44.25
C THR A 90 16.74 -28.02 -45.22
#